data_AF-A0A6J4F8N5-F1
#
_entry.id   AF-A0A6J4F8N5-F1
#
_cell.length_a   1.000
_cell.length_b   1.000
_cell.length_c   1.000
_cell.angle_alpha   90.00
_cell.angle_beta   90.00
_cell.angle_gamma   90.00
#
_symmetry.space_group_name_H-M   'P 1'
#
loop_
_entity.id
_entity.type
_entity.pdbx_description
1 polymer ?
#
loop_
_entity_poly.entity_id
_entity_poly.type
_entity_poly.pdbx_seq_one_letter_code
_entity_poly.pdbx_strand_id
1 'polypeptide(L)'
;MAILYCLWSSCDLWWVAMSSSSMPVYLSLDELAAMLKRSPTTILNDRVRNPRAVPPAIRPPGTKTLIWEQSAVVAWLAQFTEAQAPEPAQPRRRGRPRKQG
;
A
#
# COMPACT_ATOMS: atom_id res chain seq x y z
N MET A 1 15.72 40.80 20.28
CA MET A 1 16.32 39.76 21.15
C MET A 1 15.16 39.12 21.91
N ALA A 2 14.48 38.08 21.42
CA ALA A 2 15.01 36.75 21.13
C ALA A 2 14.26 36.12 19.93
N ILE A 3 15.00 35.93 18.85
CA ILE A 3 14.78 34.84 17.90
C ILE A 3 15.33 33.58 18.60
N LEU A 4 14.69 32.42 18.37
CA LEU A 4 15.11 31.04 18.72
C LEU A 4 14.32 30.36 19.85
N TYR A 5 13.05 30.01 19.63
CA TYR A 5 12.48 28.74 20.15
C TYR A 5 11.33 28.24 19.24
N CYS A 6 11.60 28.09 17.93
CA CYS A 6 10.67 27.48 16.96
C CYS A 6 11.10 26.08 16.50
N LEU A 7 11.70 25.25 17.37
CA LEU A 7 12.17 23.92 16.95
C LEU A 7 12.00 22.81 17.98
N TRP A 8 10.89 22.80 18.71
CA TRP A 8 10.41 21.53 19.26
C TRP A 8 8.88 21.45 19.28
N SER A 9 8.30 21.58 18.08
CA SER A 9 6.87 21.33 17.82
C SER A 9 6.71 20.21 16.80
N SER A 10 7.49 19.12 16.95
CA SER A 10 7.41 17.94 16.09
C SER A 10 7.90 16.66 16.79
N CYS A 11 7.74 16.54 18.11
CA CYS A 11 7.98 15.27 18.81
C CYS A 11 6.71 14.42 18.98
N ASP A 12 5.54 14.94 18.61
CA ASP A 12 4.24 14.27 18.84
C ASP A 12 3.70 13.50 17.62
N LEU A 13 4.43 13.43 16.50
CA LEU A 13 4.03 12.64 15.31
C LEU A 13 4.85 11.37 15.08
N TRP A 14 5.86 11.10 15.90
CA TRP A 14 6.62 9.84 15.82
C TRP A 14 6.23 8.83 16.89
N TRP A 15 5.37 9.18 17.85
CA TRP A 15 4.90 8.26 18.89
C TRP A 15 3.58 7.57 18.54
N VAL A 16 2.58 8.29 18.01
CA VAL A 16 1.27 7.71 17.69
C VAL A 16 1.33 6.71 16.53
N ALA A 17 2.25 6.89 15.58
CA ALA A 17 2.49 5.92 14.50
C ALA A 17 3.21 4.64 14.97
N MET A 18 3.78 4.64 16.19
CA MET A 18 4.68 3.60 16.70
C MET A 18 4.12 2.87 17.94
N SER A 19 2.81 2.83 18.12
CA SER A 19 2.19 2.11 19.23
C SER A 19 0.85 1.48 18.86
N SER A 20 0.90 0.53 17.94
CA SER A 20 -0.01 -0.61 17.98
C SER A 20 0.85 -1.88 18.06
N SER A 21 1.38 -2.19 19.25
CA SER A 21 1.94 -3.51 19.52
C SER A 21 0.79 -4.53 19.60
N SER A 22 0.19 -4.86 18.46
CA SER A 22 -0.29 -6.22 18.27
C SER A 22 0.91 -7.05 17.81
N MET A 23 1.04 -8.29 18.27
CA MET A 23 2.09 -9.16 17.77
C MET A 23 2.03 -9.22 16.23
N PRO A 24 3.19 -9.19 15.54
CA PRO A 24 3.20 -9.26 14.08
C PRO A 24 2.62 -10.59 13.63
N VAL A 25 1.61 -10.52 12.77
CA VAL A 25 1.01 -11.70 12.14
C VAL A 25 1.78 -11.96 10.85
N TYR A 26 2.33 -13.16 10.73
CA TYR A 26 3.05 -13.60 9.54
C TYR A 26 2.18 -14.54 8.70
N LEU A 27 2.22 -14.34 7.39
CA LEU A 27 1.54 -15.15 6.39
C LEU A 27 2.57 -16.04 5.70
N SER A 28 2.19 -17.30 5.51
CA SER A 28 2.80 -18.25 4.59
C SER A 28 2.48 -17.91 3.13
N LEU A 29 3.13 -18.61 2.20
CA LEU A 29 2.85 -18.46 0.77
C LEU A 29 1.38 -18.78 0.44
N ASP A 30 0.81 -19.82 1.05
CA ASP A 30 -0.56 -20.26 0.79
C ASP A 30 -1.59 -19.27 1.36
N GLU A 31 -1.35 -18.72 2.55
CA GLU A 31 -2.20 -17.68 3.14
C GLU A 31 -2.16 -16.39 2.33
N LEU A 32 -0.97 -15.99 1.86
CA LEU A 32 -0.84 -14.84 0.97
C LEU A 32 -1.56 -15.08 -0.36
N ALA A 33 -1.39 -16.26 -0.95
CA ALA A 33 -2.03 -16.65 -2.19
C ALA A 33 -3.56 -16.61 -2.08
N ALA A 34 -4.11 -17.15 -0.98
CA ALA A 34 -5.52 -17.07 -0.66
C ALA A 34 -6.00 -15.62 -0.50
N MET A 35 -5.25 -14.78 0.22
CA MET A 35 -5.59 -13.37 0.44
C MET A 35 -5.60 -12.56 -0.87
N LEU A 36 -4.62 -12.80 -1.76
CA LEU A 36 -4.53 -12.13 -3.06
C LEU A 36 -5.41 -12.77 -4.15
N LYS A 37 -6.09 -13.88 -3.84
CA LYS A 37 -6.86 -14.69 -4.81
C LYS A 37 -6.02 -15.09 -6.03
N ARG A 38 -4.77 -15.49 -5.80
CA ARG A 38 -3.82 -15.96 -6.83
C ARG A 38 -3.30 -17.34 -6.45
N SER A 39 -2.71 -18.07 -7.41
CA SER A 39 -2.05 -19.34 -7.08
C SER A 39 -0.67 -19.10 -6.42
N PRO A 40 -0.21 -19.99 -5.51
CA PRO A 40 1.13 -19.93 -4.94
C PRO A 40 2.23 -19.84 -6.00
N THR A 41 2.10 -20.62 -7.08
CA THR A 41 3.03 -20.62 -8.22
C THR A 41 3.07 -19.27 -8.94
N THR A 42 1.93 -18.61 -9.13
CA THR A 42 1.86 -17.27 -9.71
C THR A 42 2.61 -16.26 -8.86
N ILE A 43 2.41 -16.29 -7.53
CA ILE A 43 3.12 -15.40 -6.61
C ILE A 43 4.64 -15.59 -6.70
N LEU A 44 5.12 -16.84 -6.70
CA LEU A 44 6.55 -17.13 -6.84
C LEU A 44 7.12 -16.65 -8.18
N ASN A 45 6.38 -16.83 -9.28
CA ASN A 45 6.77 -16.35 -10.60
C ASN A 45 6.81 -14.82 -10.66
N ASP A 46 5.79 -14.15 -10.11
CA ASP A 46 5.71 -12.69 -10.05
C ASP A 46 6.92 -12.13 -9.28
N ARG A 47 7.34 -12.75 -8.18
CA ARG A 47 8.54 -12.32 -7.44
C ARG A 47 9.82 -12.28 -8.26
N VAL A 48 9.95 -13.15 -9.26
CA VAL A 48 11.15 -13.21 -10.12
C VAL A 48 10.98 -12.27 -11.32
N ARG A 49 9.82 -12.31 -11.98
CA ARG A 49 9.57 -11.61 -13.24
C ARG A 49 9.20 -10.14 -13.04
N ASN A 50 8.43 -9.83 -12.00
CA ASN A 50 7.99 -8.50 -11.63
C ASN A 50 7.89 -8.35 -10.10
N PRO A 51 9.03 -8.09 -9.42
CA PRO A 51 9.07 -8.02 -7.95
C PRO A 51 8.12 -6.97 -7.33
N ARG A 52 7.63 -6.00 -8.11
CA ARG A 52 6.68 -4.97 -7.65
C ARG A 52 5.22 -5.45 -7.66
N ALA A 53 4.90 -6.54 -8.37
CA ALA A 53 3.55 -7.09 -8.49
C ALA A 53 3.08 -7.89 -7.26
N VAL A 54 3.94 -7.99 -6.25
CA VAL A 54 3.77 -8.79 -5.03
C VAL A 54 4.35 -8.03 -3.84
N PRO A 55 3.83 -8.25 -2.63
CA PRO A 55 4.32 -7.56 -1.44
C PRO A 55 5.75 -7.99 -1.07
N PRO A 56 6.52 -7.13 -0.39
CA PRO A 56 7.86 -7.45 0.11
C PRO A 56 7.84 -8.70 0.99
N ALA A 57 8.70 -9.67 0.67
CA ALA A 57 8.81 -10.92 1.41
C ALA A 57 10.03 -10.88 2.35
N ILE A 58 9.87 -11.47 3.53
CA ILE A 58 10.94 -11.69 4.49
C ILE A 58 11.54 -13.08 4.24
N ARG A 59 12.87 -13.14 4.21
CA ARG A 59 13.64 -14.39 4.14
C ARG A 59 14.47 -14.52 5.41
N PRO A 60 14.04 -15.32 6.41
CA PRO A 60 14.83 -15.57 7.59
C PRO A 60 16.18 -16.21 7.21
N PRO A 61 17.29 -15.80 7.84
CA PRO A 61 18.60 -16.39 7.56
C PRO A 61 18.59 -17.89 7.85
N GLY A 62 19.28 -18.66 7.02
CA GLY A 62 19.39 -20.12 7.17
C GLY A 62 18.18 -20.93 6.69
N THR A 63 17.11 -20.30 6.20
CA THR A 63 15.95 -21.00 5.63
C THR A 63 15.63 -20.52 4.22
N LYS A 64 15.03 -21.41 3.42
CA LYS A 64 14.46 -21.05 2.10
C LYS A 64 13.00 -20.60 2.21
N THR A 65 12.46 -20.55 3.44
CA THR A 65 11.07 -20.21 3.71
C THR A 65 10.82 -18.73 3.46
N LEU A 66 9.64 -18.44 2.93
CA LEU A 66 9.17 -17.10 2.64
C LEU A 66 8.01 -16.81 3.56
N ILE A 67 8.10 -15.67 4.25
CA ILE A 67 7.03 -15.17 5.10
C ILE A 67 6.74 -13.72 4.75
N TRP A 68 5.51 -13.31 4.99
CA TRP A 68 5.06 -11.93 4.79
C TRP A 68 4.44 -11.40 6.07
N GLU A 69 4.77 -10.18 6.43
CA GLU A 69 4.06 -9.52 7.52
C GLU A 69 2.70 -9.03 7.00
N GLN A 70 1.62 -9.41 7.68
CA GLN A 70 0.26 -9.07 7.26
C GLN A 70 0.06 -7.55 7.15
N SER A 71 0.58 -6.80 8.12
CA SER A 71 0.51 -5.33 8.15
C SER A 71 1.14 -4.70 6.91
N ALA A 72 2.34 -5.16 6.52
CA ALA A 72 3.06 -4.70 5.36
C ALA A 72 2.32 -5.04 4.05
N VAL A 73 1.67 -6.20 3.98
CA VAL A 73 0.87 -6.58 2.81
C VAL A 73 -0.36 -5.69 2.67
N VAL A 74 -1.05 -5.39 3.78
CA VAL A 74 -2.20 -4.47 3.78
C VAL A 74 -1.77 -3.06 3.37
N ALA A 75 -0.66 -2.56 3.91
CA ALA A 75 -0.09 -1.27 3.54
C ALA A 75 0.34 -1.22 2.06
N TRP A 76 0.83 -2.34 1.52
CA TRP A 76 1.12 -2.48 0.09
C TRP A 76 -0.17 -2.43 -0.74
N LEU A 77 -1.21 -3.18 -0.38
CA LEU A 77 -2.51 -3.18 -1.08
C LEU A 77 -3.17 -1.80 -1.10
N ALA A 78 -3.03 -1.02 -0.02
CA ALA A 78 -3.57 0.33 0.07
C ALA A 78 -3.04 1.26 -1.04
N GLN A 79 -1.81 1.02 -1.54
CA GLN A 79 -1.22 1.80 -2.64
C GLN A 79 -1.87 1.53 -4.00
N PHE A 80 -2.50 0.38 -4.17
CA PHE A 80 -3.17 -0.05 -5.41
C PHE A 80 -4.69 0.00 -5.30
N THR A 81 -5.21 0.48 -4.17
CA THR A 81 -6.62 0.74 -4.03
C THR A 81 -6.93 1.95 -4.89
N GLU A 82 -7.68 1.74 -5.97
CA GLU A 82 -8.22 2.82 -6.77
C GLU A 82 -9.05 3.67 -5.81
N ALA A 83 -8.54 4.85 -5.45
CA ALA A 83 -9.28 5.76 -4.58
C ALA A 83 -10.64 5.93 -5.26
N GLN A 84 -11.73 5.59 -4.56
CA GLN A 84 -13.03 6.12 -4.95
C GLN A 84 -12.91 7.63 -4.81
N ALA A 85 -12.40 8.29 -5.84
CA ALA A 85 -12.57 9.71 -5.98
C ALA A 85 -14.10 9.91 -5.95
N PRO A 86 -14.64 10.72 -5.03
CA PRO A 86 -15.95 11.28 -5.28
C PRO A 86 -15.75 12.12 -6.53
N GLU A 87 -16.03 11.56 -7.70
CA GLU A 87 -15.92 12.26 -8.97
C GLU A 87 -16.79 13.50 -8.82
N PRO A 88 -16.23 14.73 -8.68
CA PRO A 88 -17.08 15.89 -8.72
C PRO A 88 -17.59 15.90 -10.15
N ALA A 89 -18.90 15.63 -10.30
CA ALA A 89 -19.57 15.59 -11.59
C ALA A 89 -19.20 16.86 -12.36
N GLN A 90 -18.19 16.78 -13.21
CA GLN A 90 -17.77 17.94 -13.98
C GLN A 90 -18.95 18.24 -14.91
N PRO A 91 -19.49 19.47 -14.90
CA PRO A 91 -20.60 19.79 -15.76
C PRO A 91 -20.15 19.56 -17.20
N ARG A 92 -20.74 18.53 -17.84
CA ARG A 92 -20.54 18.24 -19.27
C ARG A 92 -20.80 19.53 -20.01
N ARG A 93 -19.76 20.14 -20.59
CA ARG A 93 -19.90 21.32 -21.43
C ARG A 93 -20.86 20.97 -22.57
N ARG A 94 -22.12 21.39 -22.46
CA ARG A 94 -23.01 21.46 -23.61
C ARG A 94 -22.46 22.57 -24.51
N GLY A 95 -21.85 22.19 -25.62
CA GLY A 95 -21.30 23.16 -26.55
C GLY A 95 -20.78 22.58 -27.86
N ARG A 96 -21.69 22.39 -28.82
CA ARG A 96 -21.50 22.81 -30.23
C ARG A 96 -22.87 23.00 -30.87
N PRO A 97 -23.42 24.22 -30.93
CA PRO A 97 -24.53 24.49 -31.83
C PRO A 97 -24.06 24.21 -33.26
N ARG A 98 -24.78 23.37 -34.01
CA ARG A 98 -24.49 23.10 -35.42
C ARG A 98 -24.75 24.37 -36.24
N LYS A 99 -23.92 24.52 -37.28
CA LYS A 99 -23.98 25.55 -38.33
C LYS A 99 -25.42 25.83 -38.77
N GLN A 100 -25.85 27.08 -38.68
CA GLN A 100 -27.07 27.56 -39.33
C GLN A 100 -26.70 28.08 -40.73
N GLY A 101 -27.51 27.71 -41.72
CA GLY A 101 -27.66 28.30 -43.06
C GLY A 101 -26.40 28.76 -43.77
#